data_AF-A0A8J9S8B6-F1
#
_entry.id   AF-A0A8J9S8B6-F1
#
_cell.length_a   1.000
_cell.length_b   1.000
_cell.length_c   1.000
_cell.angle_alpha   90.00
_cell.angle_beta   90.00
_cell.angle_gamma   90.00
#
_symmetry.space_group_name_H-M   'P 1'
#
loop_
_entity.id
_entity.type
_entity.pdbx_description
1 polymer ?
#
loop_
_entity_poly.entity_id
_entity_poly.type
_entity_poly.pdbx_seq_one_letter_code
_entity_poly.pdbx_strand_id
1 'polypeptide(L)'
;MTRQLRSRIIPASNMDPLEHVLVNLLGATSLDSPYRRFFAEYGITQASELTAITEARLATISFGVVTPVAGDGTSTTVRTFLLPAQQDRIMKIITWFLAQGPNVTNATWFVLTPAMLEYWQPALVPVASAAPATSVVASVA
;
A
#
# COMPACT_ATOMS: atom_id res chain seq x y z
N MET A 1 18.69 -33.03 26.60
CA MET A 1 18.34 -31.59 26.72
C MET A 1 18.02 -31.05 25.32
N THR A 2 16.78 -31.17 24.90
CA THR A 2 16.34 -30.77 23.54
C THR A 2 15.84 -29.34 23.59
N ARG A 3 16.66 -28.42 23.09
CA ARG A 3 16.37 -26.98 23.00
C ARG A 3 15.29 -26.79 21.95
N GLN A 4 14.02 -26.80 22.36
CA GLN A 4 12.88 -26.42 21.54
C GLN A 4 13.07 -24.96 21.11
N LEU A 5 13.56 -24.75 19.87
CA LEU A 5 13.48 -23.47 19.19
C LEU A 5 11.98 -23.18 19.00
N ARG A 6 11.39 -22.43 19.94
CA ARG A 6 10.07 -21.84 19.74
C ARG A 6 10.20 -20.78 18.65
N SER A 7 10.10 -21.23 17.40
CA SER A 7 9.74 -20.38 16.27
C SER A 7 8.42 -19.71 16.66
N ARG A 8 8.47 -18.41 16.99
CA ARG A 8 7.27 -17.60 17.24
C ARG A 8 6.61 -17.36 15.89
N ILE A 9 5.96 -18.39 15.34
CA ILE A 9 4.94 -18.20 14.32
C ILE A 9 3.75 -17.65 15.09
N ILE A 10 3.60 -16.33 15.09
CA ILE A 10 2.38 -15.68 15.56
C ILE A 10 1.29 -16.15 14.58
N PRO A 11 0.27 -16.91 15.02
CA PRO A 11 -0.81 -17.26 14.13
C PRO A 11 -1.46 -15.97 13.64
N ALA A 12 -1.66 -15.85 12.32
CA ALA A 12 -2.27 -14.71 11.63
C ALA A 12 -3.72 -14.39 12.06
N SER A 13 -4.22 -14.98 13.15
CA SER A 13 -5.62 -14.97 13.58
C SER A 13 -6.00 -13.85 14.55
N ASN A 14 -5.04 -13.10 15.14
CA ASN A 14 -5.34 -12.05 16.13
C ASN A 14 -4.78 -10.66 15.78
N MET A 15 -4.04 -10.54 14.69
CA MET A 15 -3.48 -9.25 14.28
C MET A 15 -4.49 -8.51 13.42
N ASP A 16 -4.70 -7.24 13.70
CA ASP A 16 -5.53 -6.38 12.86
C ASP A 16 -4.96 -6.36 11.41
N PRO A 17 -5.80 -6.39 10.36
CA PRO A 17 -5.33 -6.45 8.98
C PRO A 17 -4.49 -5.23 8.56
N LEU A 18 -4.82 -4.04 9.06
CA LEU A 18 -4.04 -2.83 8.83
C LEU A 18 -2.70 -2.91 9.59
N GLU A 19 -2.72 -3.38 10.83
CA GLU A 19 -1.51 -3.65 11.60
C GLU A 19 -0.58 -4.63 10.88
N HIS A 20 -1.13 -5.71 10.29
CA HIS A 20 -0.34 -6.69 9.55
C HIS A 20 0.46 -6.02 8.43
N VAL A 21 -0.16 -5.10 7.69
CA VAL A 21 0.47 -4.39 6.57
C VAL A 21 1.49 -3.38 7.03
N LEU A 22 1.11 -2.57 8.02
CA LEU A 22 2.00 -1.56 8.59
C LEU A 22 3.27 -2.22 9.11
N VAL A 23 3.15 -3.27 9.92
CA VAL A 23 4.30 -3.91 10.56
C VAL A 23 5.06 -4.81 9.59
N ASN A 24 4.38 -5.75 8.92
CA ASN A 24 5.07 -6.81 8.19
C ASN A 24 5.43 -6.41 6.75
N LEU A 25 4.63 -5.56 6.10
CA LEU A 25 4.89 -5.17 4.71
C LEU A 25 5.65 -3.84 4.60
N LEU A 26 5.35 -2.89 5.50
CA LEU A 26 5.90 -1.54 5.46
C LEU A 26 6.98 -1.28 6.51
N GLY A 27 7.19 -2.20 7.48
CA GLY A 27 8.20 -2.02 8.54
C GLY A 27 7.88 -0.88 9.51
N ALA A 28 6.62 -0.47 9.59
CA ALA A 28 6.11 0.65 10.38
C ALA A 28 5.89 0.25 11.85
N THR A 29 6.96 -0.11 12.55
CA THR A 29 6.92 -0.58 13.96
C THR A 29 6.75 0.54 14.97
N SER A 30 7.16 1.76 14.64
CA SER A 30 6.96 2.96 15.47
C SER A 30 5.66 3.67 15.11
N LEU A 31 4.90 4.13 16.12
CA LEU A 31 3.71 4.97 15.95
C LEU A 31 4.01 6.27 15.17
N ASP A 32 5.23 6.77 15.26
CA ASP A 32 5.69 7.96 14.54
C ASP A 32 6.24 7.66 13.14
N SER A 33 6.11 6.42 12.68
CA SER A 33 6.48 6.09 11.31
C SER A 33 5.62 6.86 10.29
N PRO A 34 6.23 7.27 9.16
CA PRO A 34 5.52 8.02 8.13
C PRO A 34 4.32 7.27 7.56
N TYR A 35 4.42 5.93 7.46
CA TYR A 35 3.29 5.10 7.06
C TYR A 35 2.13 5.17 8.05
N ARG A 36 2.38 5.01 9.36
CA ARG A 36 1.28 5.07 10.34
C ARG A 36 0.60 6.43 10.37
N ARG A 37 1.38 7.51 10.30
CA ARG A 37 0.84 8.87 10.24
C ARG A 37 0.01 9.09 8.98
N PHE A 38 0.49 8.62 7.83
CA PHE A 38 -0.26 8.65 6.58
C PHE A 38 -1.60 7.90 6.69
N PHE A 39 -1.59 6.63 7.12
CA PHE A 39 -2.81 5.83 7.22
C PHE A 39 -3.81 6.42 8.24
N ALA A 40 -3.31 6.87 9.40
CA ALA A 40 -4.15 7.45 10.45
C ALA A 40 -4.80 8.78 10.04
N GLU A 41 -4.02 9.69 9.47
CA GLU A 41 -4.53 11.01 9.08
C GLU A 41 -5.51 10.95 7.91
N TYR A 42 -5.35 9.94 7.05
CA TYR A 42 -6.24 9.72 5.91
C TYR A 42 -7.41 8.78 6.22
N GLY A 43 -7.50 8.29 7.45
CA GLY A 43 -8.59 7.41 7.90
C GLY A 43 -8.63 6.06 7.17
N ILE A 44 -7.48 5.57 6.66
CA ILE A 44 -7.42 4.32 5.92
C ILE A 44 -7.38 3.16 6.92
N THR A 45 -8.49 2.45 7.00
CA THR A 45 -8.71 1.28 7.85
C THR A 45 -8.98 0.01 7.06
N GLN A 46 -9.37 0.14 5.79
CA GLN A 46 -9.75 -0.98 4.92
C GLN A 46 -9.00 -0.98 3.59
N ALA A 47 -8.90 -2.16 2.96
CA ALA A 47 -8.21 -2.30 1.69
C ALA A 47 -8.91 -1.55 0.55
N SER A 48 -10.25 -1.48 0.58
CA SER A 48 -11.07 -0.71 -0.36
C SER A 48 -10.80 0.80 -0.30
N GLU A 49 -10.49 1.33 0.89
CA GLU A 49 -10.13 2.74 1.06
C GLU A 49 -8.73 3.01 0.50
N LEU A 50 -7.82 2.04 0.63
CA LEU A 50 -6.49 2.13 0.06
C LEU A 50 -6.53 2.10 -1.48
N THR A 51 -7.35 1.25 -2.09
CA THR A 51 -7.48 1.17 -3.56
C THR A 51 -8.10 2.40 -4.21
N ALA A 52 -8.77 3.26 -3.43
CA ALA A 52 -9.29 4.55 -3.90
C ALA A 52 -8.21 5.65 -4.01
N ILE A 53 -6.96 5.36 -3.61
CA ILE A 53 -5.86 6.31 -3.66
C ILE A 53 -5.14 6.18 -4.99
N THR A 54 -5.04 7.30 -5.72
CA THR A 54 -4.27 7.37 -6.97
C THR A 54 -2.83 7.78 -6.70
N GLU A 55 -1.94 7.49 -7.65
CA GLU A 55 -0.53 7.90 -7.60
C GLU A 55 -0.37 9.42 -7.43
N ALA A 56 -1.11 10.20 -8.22
CA ALA A 56 -1.12 11.67 -8.11
C ALA A 56 -1.56 12.16 -6.72
N ARG A 57 -2.45 11.39 -6.06
CA ARG A 57 -2.91 11.69 -4.70
C ARG A 57 -1.79 11.38 -3.68
N LEU A 58 -1.06 10.28 -3.82
CA LEU A 58 0.09 9.98 -2.94
C LEU A 58 1.19 11.05 -3.00
N ALA A 59 1.45 11.60 -4.19
CA ALA A 59 2.47 12.63 -4.38
C ALA A 59 2.11 13.96 -3.70
N THR A 60 0.83 14.21 -3.41
CA THR A 60 0.33 15.49 -2.89
C THR A 60 -0.16 15.41 -1.45
N ILE A 61 -0.35 14.21 -0.90
CA ILE A 61 -0.76 14.03 0.49
C ILE A 61 0.42 14.36 1.42
N SER A 62 0.19 15.30 2.33
CA SER A 62 1.07 15.55 3.48
C SER A 62 0.41 15.08 4.77
N PHE A 63 1.22 14.66 5.72
CA PHE A 63 0.80 14.25 7.06
C PHE A 63 1.59 14.99 8.13
N GLY A 64 1.00 15.12 9.32
CA GLY A 64 1.61 15.76 10.47
C GLY A 64 2.61 14.84 11.17
N VAL A 65 3.83 15.33 11.36
CA VAL A 65 4.83 14.72 12.25
C VAL A 65 5.10 15.68 13.39
N VAL A 66 5.00 15.18 14.62
CA VAL A 66 5.33 15.96 15.81
C VAL A 66 6.85 16.02 15.92
N THR A 67 7.41 17.22 15.83
CA THR A 67 8.82 17.46 16.10
C THR A 67 9.01 17.81 17.56
N PRO A 68 9.68 16.95 18.37
CA PRO A 68 9.97 17.28 19.74
C PRO A 68 10.93 18.47 19.77
N VAL A 69 10.60 19.49 20.58
CA VAL A 69 11.51 20.58 20.89
C VAL A 69 12.36 20.14 22.08
N ALA A 70 13.68 20.32 22.01
CA ALA A 70 14.54 20.11 23.16
C ALA A 70 14.30 21.23 24.19
N GLY A 71 13.91 20.87 25.42
CA GLY A 71 13.64 21.82 26.52
C GLY A 71 12.15 22.11 26.73
N ASP A 72 11.83 23.25 27.35
CA ASP A 72 10.47 23.61 27.80
C ASP A 72 9.55 24.17 26.69
N GLY A 73 9.94 23.99 25.43
CA GLY A 73 9.19 24.48 24.28
C GLY A 73 7.98 23.61 23.94
N THR A 74 6.89 24.23 23.48
CA THR A 74 5.74 23.50 22.93
C THR A 74 6.13 22.72 21.68
N SER A 75 5.77 21.44 21.61
CA SER A 75 5.93 20.63 20.40
C SER A 75 5.19 21.25 19.23
N THR A 76 5.84 21.26 18.07
CA THR A 76 5.24 21.73 16.82
C THR A 76 4.90 20.54 15.93
N THR A 77 3.81 20.65 15.16
CA THR A 77 3.48 19.67 14.13
C THR A 77 3.94 20.22 12.79
N VAL A 78 4.85 19.51 12.12
CA VAL A 78 5.34 19.86 10.79
C VAL A 78 4.63 18.98 9.76
N ARG A 79 4.15 19.59 8.68
CA ARG A 79 3.61 18.88 7.53
C ARG A 79 4.75 18.29 6.70
N THR A 80 4.71 16.99 6.47
CA THR A 80 5.70 16.29 5.64
C THR A 80 5.03 15.38 4.62
N PHE A 81 5.78 14.97 3.61
CA PHE A 81 5.33 14.09 2.53
C PHE A 81 5.99 12.72 2.65
N LEU A 82 5.34 11.71 2.08
CA LEU A 82 5.99 10.41 1.87
C LEU A 82 7.19 10.58 0.93
N LEU A 83 8.31 9.94 1.23
CA LEU A 83 9.45 9.88 0.32
C LEU A 83 9.08 9.07 -0.94
N PRO A 84 9.70 9.30 -2.10
CA PRO A 84 9.40 8.56 -3.34
C PRO A 84 9.41 7.03 -3.14
N ALA A 85 10.43 6.48 -2.47
CA ALA A 85 10.50 5.04 -2.19
C ALA A 85 9.35 4.52 -1.29
N GLN A 86 8.77 5.38 -0.45
CA GLN A 86 7.62 5.04 0.38
C GLN A 86 6.32 5.08 -0.44
N GLN A 87 6.19 6.07 -1.31
CA GLN A 87 5.09 6.16 -2.27
C GLN A 87 5.08 4.94 -3.19
N ASP A 88 6.22 4.55 -3.75
CA ASP A 88 6.37 3.37 -4.60
C ASP A 88 5.93 2.10 -3.89
N ARG A 89 6.28 1.96 -2.60
CA ARG A 89 5.91 0.78 -1.82
C ARG A 89 4.41 0.73 -1.54
N ILE A 90 3.78 1.87 -1.25
CA ILE A 90 2.32 1.95 -1.12
C ILE A 90 1.64 1.68 -2.47
N MET A 91 2.17 2.21 -3.58
CA MET A 91 1.64 1.96 -4.91
C MET A 91 1.73 0.49 -5.30
N LYS A 92 2.81 -0.22 -4.95
CA LYS A 92 2.88 -1.68 -5.13
C LYS A 92 1.78 -2.41 -4.38
N ILE A 93 1.48 -1.99 -3.15
CA ILE A 93 0.38 -2.56 -2.36
C ILE A 93 -0.98 -2.28 -3.04
N ILE A 94 -1.24 -1.03 -3.42
CA ILE A 94 -2.49 -0.60 -4.10
C ILE A 94 -2.71 -1.40 -5.37
N THR A 95 -1.69 -1.47 -6.23
CA THR A 95 -1.78 -2.15 -7.53
C THR A 95 -1.94 -3.66 -7.37
N TRP A 96 -1.33 -4.27 -6.35
CA TRP A 96 -1.59 -5.67 -6.00
C TRP A 96 -3.04 -5.89 -5.57
N PHE A 97 -3.62 -5.00 -4.76
CA PHE A 97 -5.02 -5.09 -4.36
C PHE A 97 -5.98 -4.95 -5.54
N LEU A 98 -5.72 -4.01 -6.43
CA LEU A 98 -6.51 -3.84 -7.66
C LEU A 98 -6.49 -5.10 -8.53
N ALA A 99 -5.37 -5.83 -8.56
CA ALA A 99 -5.24 -7.09 -9.29
C ALA A 99 -6.07 -8.24 -8.68
N GLN A 100 -6.52 -8.15 -7.42
CA GLN A 100 -7.40 -9.15 -6.80
C GLN A 100 -8.87 -9.02 -7.25
N GLY A 101 -9.20 -7.96 -8.00
CA GLY A 101 -10.56 -7.69 -8.47
C GLY A 101 -11.45 -6.99 -7.42
N PRO A 102 -12.76 -6.86 -7.68
CA PRO A 102 -13.65 -5.99 -6.89
C PRO A 102 -13.95 -6.50 -5.48
N ASN A 103 -13.62 -7.76 -5.17
CA ASN A 103 -13.97 -8.41 -3.90
C ASN A 103 -12.83 -8.35 -2.87
N VAL A 104 -12.13 -7.21 -2.81
CA VAL A 104 -11.10 -7.00 -1.80
C VAL A 104 -11.76 -6.86 -0.43
N THR A 105 -11.36 -7.72 0.52
CA THR A 105 -11.86 -7.71 1.89
C THR A 105 -10.69 -7.59 2.87
N ASN A 106 -11.01 -7.46 4.16
CA ASN A 106 -9.99 -7.46 5.20
C ASN A 106 -9.15 -8.76 5.23
N ALA A 107 -9.69 -9.88 4.78
CA ALA A 107 -8.94 -11.12 4.67
C ALA A 107 -7.84 -11.05 3.60
N THR A 108 -8.03 -10.22 2.57
CA THR A 108 -7.10 -10.07 1.44
C THR A 108 -5.75 -9.48 1.89
N TRP A 109 -5.71 -8.69 2.98
CA TRP A 109 -4.46 -8.19 3.56
C TRP A 109 -3.51 -9.30 4.01
N PHE A 110 -4.03 -10.41 4.54
CA PHE A 110 -3.21 -11.51 5.04
C PHE A 110 -2.66 -12.41 3.92
N VAL A 111 -3.19 -12.29 2.70
CA VAL A 111 -2.68 -13.01 1.54
C VAL A 111 -1.41 -12.34 1.02
N LEU A 112 -1.31 -11.01 1.15
CA LEU A 112 -0.15 -10.26 0.70
C LEU A 112 1.04 -10.49 1.65
N THR A 113 2.10 -11.11 1.14
CA THR A 113 3.34 -11.37 1.90
C THR A 113 4.47 -10.43 1.46
N PRO A 114 5.51 -10.21 2.29
CA PRO A 114 6.67 -9.42 1.90
C PRO A 114 7.35 -9.94 0.64
N ALA A 115 7.49 -11.27 0.52
CA ALA A 115 8.08 -11.92 -0.65
C ALA A 115 7.23 -11.70 -1.91
N MET A 116 5.91 -11.77 -1.80
CA MET A 116 5.03 -11.39 -2.90
C MET A 116 5.28 -9.94 -3.29
N LEU A 117 5.30 -8.99 -2.35
CA LEU A 117 5.52 -7.57 -2.68
C LEU A 117 6.90 -7.30 -3.35
N GLU A 118 7.92 -8.06 -2.95
CA GLU A 118 9.28 -7.92 -3.47
C GLU A 118 9.38 -8.35 -4.93
N TYR A 119 8.78 -9.50 -5.27
CA TYR A 119 8.86 -10.09 -6.62
C TYR A 119 7.63 -9.83 -7.49
N TRP A 120 6.58 -9.22 -6.95
CA TRP A 120 5.36 -8.97 -7.70
C TRP A 120 5.60 -7.90 -8.75
N GLN A 121 5.24 -8.27 -9.98
CA GLN A 121 5.11 -7.36 -11.10
C GLN A 121 3.64 -7.37 -11.49
N PRO A 122 3.01 -6.20 -11.70
CA PRO A 122 1.69 -6.18 -12.29
C PRO A 122 1.77 -6.93 -13.63
N ALA A 123 0.87 -7.87 -13.84
CA ALA A 123 0.69 -8.43 -15.17
C ALA A 123 0.45 -7.23 -16.09
N LEU A 124 1.33 -7.02 -17.08
CA LEU A 124 1.12 -6.04 -18.13
C LEU A 124 -0.24 -6.39 -18.75
N VAL A 125 -1.28 -5.66 -18.37
CA VAL A 125 -2.56 -5.77 -19.03
C VAL A 125 -2.25 -5.41 -20.47
N PRO A 126 -2.48 -6.32 -21.44
CA PRO A 126 -2.40 -5.92 -22.83
C PRO A 126 -3.45 -4.83 -22.97
N VAL A 127 -3.01 -3.58 -23.13
CA VAL A 127 -3.87 -2.55 -23.67
C VAL A 127 -4.28 -3.13 -25.02
N ALA A 128 -5.53 -3.57 -25.14
CA ALA A 128 -6.06 -4.01 -26.41
C ALA A 128 -5.88 -2.84 -27.35
N SER A 129 -4.84 -2.93 -28.20
CA SER A 129 -4.55 -1.96 -29.23
C SER A 129 -5.83 -1.87 -30.05
N ALA A 130 -6.50 -0.72 -30.00
CA ALA A 130 -7.66 -0.47 -30.83
C ALA A 130 -7.19 -0.61 -32.28
N ALA A 131 -7.52 -1.74 -32.91
CA ALA A 131 -7.20 -1.98 -34.31
C ALA A 131 -7.80 -0.83 -35.13
N PRO A 132 -7.03 -0.18 -36.02
CA PRO A 132 -7.60 0.83 -36.91
C PRO A 132 -8.66 0.13 -37.78
N ALA A 133 -9.90 0.62 -37.70
CA ALA A 133 -11.00 0.14 -38.53
C ALA A 133 -10.58 0.22 -40.00
N THR A 134 -10.31 -0.93 -40.61
CA THR A 134 -10.00 -1.01 -42.04
C THR A 134 -11.33 -0.84 -42.78
N SER A 135 -11.59 0.38 -43.26
CA SER A 135 -12.74 0.68 -44.10
C SER A 135 -12.54 0.01 -45.47
N VAL A 136 -13.06 -1.20 -45.63
CA VAL A 136 -13.21 -1.83 -46.95
C VAL A 136 -14.42 -1.22 -47.63
N VAL A 137 -14.20 -0.20 -48.47
CA VAL A 137 -15.12 0.07 -49.58
C VAL A 137 -14.57 -0.69 -50.78
N ALA A 138 -15.10 -1.89 -50.97
CA ALA A 138 -15.11 -2.55 -52.26
C ALA A 138 -16.29 -1.99 -53.06
N SER A 139 -16.04 -1.45 -54.24
CA SER A 139 -17.01 -1.42 -55.33
C SER A 139 -16.26 -1.25 -56.65
N VAL A 140 -16.05 -2.39 -57.31
CA VAL A 140 -15.83 -2.48 -58.75
C VAL A 140 -17.21 -2.67 -59.38
N ALA A 141 -17.56 -1.78 -60.31
CA ALA A 141 -18.35 -2.05 -61.50
C ALA A 141 -18.11 -0.91 -62.49
#